data_AF-A0A401FU54-F1
#
_entry.id   AF-A0A401FU54-F1
#
_cell.length_a   1.000
_cell.length_b   1.000
_cell.length_c   1.000
_cell.angle_alpha   90.00
_cell.angle_beta   90.00
_cell.angle_gamma   90.00
#
_symmetry.space_group_name_H-M   'P 1'
#
loop_
_entity.id
_entity.type
_entity.pdbx_description
1 polymer ?
#
loop_
_entity_poly.entity_id
_entity_poly.type
_entity_poly.pdbx_seq_one_letter_code
_entity_poly.pdbx_strand_id
1 'polypeptide(L)'
;MTEKKRAIALSGGGPVAGIEIGALKAFKEKQIDFDIYSCACVGSWIGCLYNSLLPGTDRVKQVEDFFRNQIFIPDDIYESFPIDYKVFRMDYLDDFQKLMKKICDPETYQHLFLPERIWEYTSDFITNPPGTRTSFFTASQRGWRSILL
;
A
#
# COMPACT_ATOMS: atom_id res chain seq x y z
N MET A 1 -18.73 28.41 20.00
CA MET A 1 -17.88 28.26 18.81
C MET A 1 -17.36 26.83 18.80
N THR A 2 -17.54 26.09 17.72
CA THR A 2 -17.02 24.72 17.59
C THR A 2 -15.50 24.80 17.47
N GLU A 3 -14.78 24.02 18.29
CA GLU A 3 -13.32 23.93 18.20
C GLU A 3 -12.91 23.45 16.80
N LYS A 4 -11.93 24.13 16.19
CA LYS A 4 -11.45 23.79 14.84
C LYS A 4 -10.54 22.57 14.93
N LYS A 5 -11.01 21.43 14.41
CA LYS A 5 -10.21 20.21 14.28
C LYS A 5 -9.12 20.35 13.22
N ARG A 6 -7.95 19.79 13.47
CA ARG A 6 -6.82 19.75 12.53
C ARG A 6 -6.66 18.35 11.95
N ALA A 7 -6.41 18.29 10.65
CA ALA A 7 -6.17 17.04 9.93
C ALA A 7 -4.77 17.03 9.32
N ILE A 8 -4.14 15.87 9.30
CA ILE A 8 -2.90 15.59 8.57
C ILE A 8 -3.13 14.46 7.58
N ALA A 9 -2.51 14.59 6.40
CA ALA A 9 -2.48 13.54 5.38
C ALA A 9 -1.05 12.98 5.29
N LEU A 10 -0.89 11.70 5.62
CA LEU A 10 0.33 10.93 5.46
C LEU A 10 0.20 10.07 4.20
N SER A 11 0.99 10.38 3.19
CA SER A 11 0.80 9.88 1.83
C SER A 11 1.62 8.61 1.56
N GLY A 12 1.41 8.02 0.38
CA GLY A 12 2.29 6.95 -0.09
C GLY A 12 3.56 7.53 -0.72
N GLY A 13 4.72 6.99 -0.34
CA GLY A 13 6.00 7.37 -0.95
C GLY A 13 7.07 6.27 -0.93
N GLY A 14 6.71 5.04 -0.52
CA GLY A 14 7.65 3.94 -0.37
C GLY A 14 8.82 4.28 0.56
N PRO A 15 10.08 4.28 0.10
CA PRO A 15 11.25 4.54 0.96
C PRO A 15 11.33 5.97 1.49
N VAL A 16 10.51 6.90 0.98
CA VAL A 16 10.52 8.33 1.36
C VAL A 16 9.84 8.61 2.72
N ALA A 17 9.48 7.56 3.47
CA ALA A 17 8.90 7.62 4.82
C ALA A 17 9.66 8.54 5.80
N GLY A 18 10.98 8.70 5.62
CA GLY A 18 11.80 9.59 6.45
C GLY A 18 11.34 11.07 6.42
N ILE A 19 10.78 11.54 5.31
CA ILE A 19 10.27 12.93 5.20
C ILE A 19 9.05 13.12 6.11
N GLU A 20 8.14 12.15 6.11
CA GLU A 20 6.93 12.18 6.93
C GLU A 20 7.27 12.14 8.43
N ILE A 21 8.23 11.30 8.82
CA ILE A 21 8.75 11.25 10.20
C ILE A 21 9.39 12.59 10.59
N GLY A 22 10.18 13.18 9.70
CA GLY A 22 10.79 14.51 9.90
C GLY A 22 9.74 15.61 10.07
N ALA A 23 8.66 15.57 9.28
CA ALA A 23 7.54 16.50 9.42
C ALA A 23 6.84 16.36 10.78
N LEU A 24 6.56 15.12 11.22
CA LEU A 24 5.98 14.85 12.54
C LEU A 24 6.87 15.36 13.67
N LYS A 25 8.20 15.24 13.54
CA LYS A 25 9.16 15.80 14.50
C LYS A 25 9.06 17.32 14.58
N ALA A 26 9.02 18.00 13.44
CA ALA A 26 8.87 19.45 13.39
C ALA A 26 7.52 19.91 13.99
N PHE A 27 6.43 19.19 13.72
CA PHE A 27 5.13 19.48 14.32
C PHE A 27 5.14 19.33 15.84
N LYS A 28 5.77 18.26 16.36
CA LYS A 28 5.95 18.06 17.80
C LYS A 28 6.75 19.20 18.45
N GLU A 29 7.85 19.63 17.83
CA GLU A 29 8.67 20.77 18.31
C GLU A 29 7.88 22.08 18.34
N LYS A 30 6.92 22.25 17.43
CA LYS A 30 6.00 23.39 17.38
C LYS A 30 4.73 23.22 18.20
N GLN A 31 4.60 22.11 18.95
CA GLN A 31 3.40 21.77 19.73
C GLN A 31 2.11 21.79 18.88
N ILE A 32 2.23 21.34 17.63
CA ILE A 32 1.10 21.17 16.71
C ILE A 32 0.65 19.71 16.80
N ASP A 33 -0.60 19.52 17.21
CA ASP A 33 -1.26 18.22 17.23
C ASP A 33 -2.42 18.15 16.22
N PHE A 34 -2.83 16.93 15.91
CA PHE A 34 -3.84 16.62 14.89
C PHE A 34 -4.90 15.67 15.43
N ASP A 35 -6.15 15.96 15.11
CA ASP A 35 -7.32 15.16 15.51
C ASP A 35 -7.63 14.05 14.51
N ILE A 36 -7.26 14.26 13.24
CA ILE A 36 -7.64 13.42 12.12
C ILE A 36 -6.39 13.06 11.32
N TYR A 37 -6.20 11.77 11.08
CA TYR A 37 -5.12 11.23 10.28
C TYR A 37 -5.73 10.56 9.04
N SER A 38 -5.40 11.08 7.86
CA SER A 38 -5.65 10.41 6.59
C SER A 38 -4.35 9.77 6.15
N CYS A 39 -4.33 8.44 6.00
CA CYS A 39 -3.08 7.72 5.76
C CYS A 39 -3.18 6.80 4.54
N ALA A 40 -2.13 6.73 3.74
CA ALA A 40 -2.04 5.82 2.58
C ALA A 40 -0.68 5.11 2.50
N CYS A 41 -0.67 3.84 2.07
CA CYS A 41 0.54 3.04 1.83
C CYS A 41 1.51 3.09 3.03
N VAL A 42 2.77 3.54 2.85
CA VAL A 42 3.76 3.65 3.93
C VAL A 42 3.35 4.69 5.00
N GLY A 43 2.64 5.75 4.61
CA GLY A 43 2.07 6.71 5.55
C GLY A 43 1.04 6.08 6.49
N SER A 44 0.39 4.97 6.08
CA SER A 44 -0.45 4.16 6.99
C SER A 44 0.35 3.48 8.07
N TRP A 45 1.57 3.02 7.79
CA TRP A 45 2.43 2.41 8.81
C TRP A 45 2.85 3.44 9.85
N ILE A 46 3.27 4.63 9.40
CA ILE A 46 3.62 5.77 10.26
C ILE A 46 2.40 6.18 11.10
N GLY A 47 1.26 6.44 10.45
CA GLY A 47 0.06 6.94 11.11
C GLY A 47 -0.53 5.94 12.10
N CYS A 48 -0.61 4.66 11.74
CA CYS A 48 -1.08 3.62 12.66
C CYS A 48 -0.13 3.47 13.84
N LEU A 49 1.18 3.33 13.60
CA LEU A 49 2.15 3.18 14.69
C LEU A 49 2.12 4.39 15.62
N TYR A 50 2.15 5.61 15.08
CA TYR A 50 2.10 6.85 15.87
C TYR A 50 0.87 6.91 16.80
N ASN A 51 -0.31 6.52 16.30
CA ASN A 51 -1.56 6.60 17.05
C ASN A 51 -1.81 5.39 17.97
N SER A 52 -1.21 4.22 17.70
CA SER A 52 -1.33 3.04 18.55
C SER A 52 -0.48 3.10 19.83
N LEU A 53 0.48 4.04 19.90
CA LEU A 53 1.39 4.17 21.04
C LEU A 53 0.71 4.80 22.26
N LEU A 54 1.09 4.29 23.44
CA LEU A 54 0.56 4.72 24.73
C LEU A 54 0.73 6.25 24.95
N PRO A 55 -0.25 6.90 25.58
CA PRO A 55 -0.12 8.30 26.00
C PRO A 55 1.13 8.54 26.86
N GLY A 56 1.76 9.70 26.70
CA GLY A 56 2.95 10.09 27.48
C GLY A 56 4.29 9.52 26.98
N THR A 57 4.26 8.65 25.97
CA THR A 57 5.49 8.16 25.33
C THR A 57 5.96 9.11 24.21
N ASP A 58 7.26 9.07 23.89
CA ASP A 58 7.77 9.78 22.72
C ASP A 58 7.37 9.04 21.44
N ARG A 59 6.18 9.36 20.92
CA ARG A 59 5.59 8.72 19.74
C ARG A 59 6.46 8.90 18.50
N VAL A 60 6.96 10.10 18.25
CA VAL A 60 7.81 10.40 17.09
C VAL A 60 9.10 9.58 17.15
N LYS A 61 9.75 9.54 18.32
CA LYS A 61 10.99 8.76 18.49
C LYS A 61 10.78 7.27 18.28
N GLN A 62 9.70 6.70 18.81
CA GLN A 62 9.42 5.27 18.62
C GLN A 62 9.11 4.91 17.18
N VAL A 63 8.40 5.79 16.46
CA VAL A 63 8.19 5.62 15.02
C VAL A 63 9.54 5.70 14.29
N GLU A 64 10.37 6.69 14.61
CA GLU A 64 11.71 6.80 14.03
C GLU A 64 12.57 5.55 14.30
N ASP A 65 12.60 5.07 15.54
CA ASP A 65 13.36 3.89 15.96
C ASP A 65 12.85 2.63 15.24
N PHE A 66 11.52 2.46 15.11
CA PHE A 66 10.94 1.35 14.36
C PHE A 66 11.40 1.38 12.89
N PHE A 67 11.26 2.51 12.22
CA PHE A 67 11.65 2.62 10.81
C PHE A 67 13.15 2.42 10.62
N ARG A 68 14.00 3.03 11.46
CA ARG A 68 15.46 2.85 11.38
C ARG A 68 15.90 1.40 11.60
N ASN A 69 15.32 0.74 12.59
CA ASN A 69 15.77 -0.59 12.98
C ASN A 69 15.18 -1.68 12.07
N GLN A 70 13.89 -1.59 11.76
CA GLN A 70 13.13 -2.67 11.12
C GLN A 70 12.90 -2.48 9.62
N ILE A 71 12.91 -1.23 9.12
CA ILE A 71 12.51 -0.94 7.73
C ILE A 71 13.72 -0.46 6.92
N PHE A 72 14.31 0.66 7.30
CA PHE A 72 15.41 1.27 6.56
C PHE A 72 16.65 0.40 6.51
N ILE A 73 17.30 0.46 5.37
CA ILE A 73 18.51 -0.29 5.05
C ILE A 73 19.64 0.71 4.80
N PRO A 74 20.87 0.40 5.26
CA PRO A 74 22.05 1.17 4.92
C PRO A 74 22.26 1.31 3.40
N ASP A 75 22.67 2.50 2.97
CA ASP A 75 22.81 2.82 1.54
C ASP A 75 23.81 1.91 0.82
N ASP A 76 24.89 1.50 1.48
CA ASP A 76 25.90 0.58 0.95
C ASP A 76 25.33 -0.81 0.58
N ILE A 77 24.39 -1.30 1.39
CA ILE A 77 23.67 -2.54 1.11
C ILE A 77 22.66 -2.31 -0.02
N TYR A 78 21.93 -1.20 0.01
CA TYR A 78 20.90 -0.89 -0.99
C TYR A 78 21.49 -0.68 -2.40
N GLU A 79 22.68 -0.08 -2.51
CA GLU A 79 23.41 0.06 -3.79
C GLU A 79 23.74 -1.30 -4.41
N SER A 80 24.12 -2.28 -3.58
CA SER A 80 24.45 -3.64 -4.03
C SER A 80 23.20 -4.48 -4.30
N PHE A 81 22.14 -4.26 -3.52
CA PHE A 81 20.90 -5.02 -3.57
C PHE A 81 19.72 -4.07 -3.39
N PRO A 82 19.14 -3.53 -4.49
CA PRO A 82 18.10 -2.48 -4.45
C PRO A 82 16.72 -3.05 -4.10
N ILE A 83 16.68 -3.96 -3.13
CA ILE A 83 15.49 -4.59 -2.59
C ILE A 83 15.56 -4.40 -1.08
N ASP A 84 14.44 -3.95 -0.50
CA ASP A 84 14.35 -3.87 0.94
C ASP A 84 14.26 -5.27 1.55
N TYR A 85 15.43 -5.86 1.83
CA TYR A 85 15.55 -7.20 2.38
C TYR A 85 15.03 -7.29 3.82
N LYS A 86 14.73 -6.19 4.52
CA LYS A 86 14.17 -6.27 5.86
C LYS A 86 12.67 -6.48 5.80
N VAL A 87 12.00 -5.79 4.89
CA VAL A 87 10.54 -5.84 4.69
C VAL A 87 10.13 -6.97 3.75
N PHE A 88 10.80 -7.12 2.62
CA PHE A 88 10.46 -8.10 1.58
C PHE A 88 11.32 -9.36 1.66
N ARG A 89 11.51 -9.90 2.89
CA ARG A 89 12.18 -11.19 3.06
C ARG A 89 11.36 -12.28 2.40
N MET A 90 11.96 -12.94 1.42
CA MET A 90 11.53 -14.23 0.93
C MET A 90 12.19 -15.31 1.77
N ASP A 91 11.42 -16.21 2.36
CA ASP A 91 11.98 -17.43 2.94
C ASP A 91 12.11 -18.45 1.82
N TYR A 92 13.21 -18.38 1.07
CA TYR A 92 13.40 -19.21 -0.12
C TYR A 92 13.23 -20.69 0.16
N LEU A 93 13.61 -21.18 1.34
CA LEU A 93 13.51 -22.60 1.67
C LEU A 93 12.07 -22.99 2.00
N ASP A 94 11.41 -22.24 2.88
CA ASP A 94 10.03 -22.54 3.27
C ASP A 94 9.05 -22.27 2.12
N ASP A 95 9.23 -21.18 1.38
CA ASP A 95 8.42 -20.87 0.20
C ASP A 95 8.62 -21.91 -0.90
N PHE A 96 9.84 -22.40 -1.11
CA PHE A 96 10.09 -23.51 -2.04
C PHE A 96 9.42 -24.81 -1.57
N GLN A 97 9.48 -25.13 -0.27
CA GLN A 97 8.80 -26.31 0.27
C GLN A 97 7.28 -26.22 0.12
N LYS A 98 6.68 -25.06 0.41
CA LYS A 98 5.25 -24.79 0.21
C LYS A 98 4.88 -24.91 -1.27
N LEU A 99 5.68 -24.32 -2.15
CA LEU A 99 5.48 -24.41 -3.60
C LEU A 99 5.56 -25.87 -4.07
N MET A 100 6.59 -26.61 -3.68
CA MET A 100 6.75 -28.03 -4.06
C MET A 100 5.62 -28.88 -3.50
N LYS A 101 5.20 -28.66 -2.25
CA LYS A 101 4.03 -29.33 -1.67
C LYS A 101 2.78 -29.05 -2.49
N LYS A 102 2.57 -27.81 -2.91
CA LYS A 102 1.40 -27.40 -3.71
C LYS A 102 1.44 -27.98 -5.12
N ILE A 103 2.61 -28.02 -5.76
CA ILE A 103 2.83 -28.62 -7.08
C ILE A 103 2.66 -30.14 -7.03
N CYS A 104 3.07 -30.80 -5.95
CA CYS A 104 2.95 -32.25 -5.80
C CYS A 104 1.59 -32.70 -5.27
N ASP A 105 0.72 -31.78 -4.85
CA ASP A 105 -0.62 -32.07 -4.34
C ASP A 105 -1.61 -32.22 -5.52
N PRO A 106 -2.16 -33.42 -5.77
CA PRO A 106 -3.10 -33.65 -6.86
C PRO A 106 -4.37 -32.80 -6.74
N GLU A 107 -4.80 -32.42 -5.53
CA GLU A 107 -5.99 -31.59 -5.32
C GLU A 107 -5.83 -30.18 -5.88
N THR A 108 -4.59 -29.67 -5.94
CA THR A 108 -4.29 -28.35 -6.51
C THR A 108 -4.72 -28.22 -7.97
N TYR A 109 -4.76 -29.33 -8.72
CA TYR A 109 -5.06 -29.31 -10.15
C TYR A 109 -6.52 -29.62 -10.49
N GLN A 110 -7.38 -29.94 -9.50
CA GLN A 110 -8.80 -30.27 -9.73
C GLN A 110 -9.58 -29.13 -10.40
N HIS A 111 -9.07 -27.89 -10.28
CA HIS A 111 -9.64 -26.69 -10.90
C HIS A 111 -8.66 -26.01 -11.86
N LEU A 112 -7.65 -26.73 -12.36
CA LEU A 112 -6.68 -26.16 -13.31
C LEU A 112 -7.36 -25.77 -14.63
N PHE A 113 -8.40 -26.53 -15.00
CA PHE A 113 -9.25 -26.24 -16.14
C PHE A 113 -10.68 -26.05 -15.62
N LEU A 114 -11.17 -24.81 -15.65
CA LEU A 114 -12.53 -24.44 -15.24
C LEU A 114 -13.36 -24.12 -16.50
N PRO A 115 -13.81 -25.13 -17.25
CA PRO A 115 -14.50 -24.93 -18.52
C PRO A 115 -15.78 -24.08 -18.37
N GLU A 116 -16.49 -24.20 -17.25
CA GLU A 116 -17.65 -23.36 -16.93
C GLU A 116 -17.26 -21.88 -16.82
N ARG A 117 -16.19 -21.55 -16.08
CA ARG A 117 -15.70 -20.17 -15.96
C ARG A 117 -15.17 -19.65 -17.29
N ILE A 118 -14.44 -20.47 -18.04
CA ILE A 118 -13.96 -20.11 -19.39
C ILE A 118 -15.14 -19.78 -20.29
N TRP A 119 -16.21 -20.57 -20.24
CA TRP A 119 -17.42 -20.33 -21.02
C TRP A 119 -18.16 -19.07 -20.56
N GLU A 120 -18.33 -18.85 -19.25
CA GLU A 120 -18.86 -17.61 -18.68
C GLU A 120 -18.11 -16.38 -19.21
N TYR A 121 -16.78 -16.35 -19.05
CA TYR A 121 -15.95 -15.24 -19.55
C TYR A 121 -16.02 -15.07 -21.06
N THR A 122 -16.08 -16.17 -21.82
CA THR A 122 -16.21 -16.11 -23.27
C THR A 122 -17.57 -15.55 -23.67
N SER A 123 -18.63 -15.93 -22.97
CA SER A 123 -19.98 -15.43 -23.20
C SER A 123 -20.11 -13.95 -22.83
N ASP A 124 -19.50 -13.52 -21.72
CA ASP A 124 -19.40 -12.12 -21.29
C ASP A 124 -18.61 -11.30 -22.31
N PHE A 125 -17.52 -11.84 -22.86
CA PHE A 125 -16.72 -11.17 -23.89
C PHE A 125 -17.49 -11.00 -25.22
N ILE A 126 -18.32 -11.98 -25.59
CA ILE A 126 -19.15 -11.91 -26.80
C ILE A 126 -20.31 -10.92 -26.60
N THR A 127 -20.94 -10.93 -25.42
CA THR A 127 -22.12 -10.10 -25.11
C THR A 127 -21.76 -8.66 -24.73
N ASN A 128 -20.59 -8.47 -24.11
CA ASN A 128 -20.06 -7.18 -23.68
C ASN A 128 -18.56 -7.08 -24.04
N PRO A 129 -18.22 -6.97 -25.34
CA PRO A 129 -16.83 -6.89 -25.75
C PRO A 129 -16.16 -5.67 -25.10
N PRO A 130 -14.93 -5.81 -24.55
CA PRO A 130 -14.22 -4.68 -23.99
C PRO A 130 -14.10 -3.59 -25.04
N GLY A 131 -14.43 -2.36 -24.67
CA GLY A 131 -14.35 -1.23 -25.58
C GLY A 131 -12.98 -1.18 -26.24
N THR A 132 -12.94 -1.28 -27.56
CA THR A 132 -11.70 -1.03 -28.30
C THR A 132 -11.27 0.42 -28.04
N ARG A 133 -9.97 0.74 -28.14
CA ARG A 133 -9.43 2.10 -27.85
C ARG A 133 -10.28 3.22 -28.47
N THR A 134 -10.90 2.97 -29.62
CA THR A 134 -11.78 3.91 -30.33
C THR A 134 -13.08 4.26 -29.56
N SER A 135 -13.69 3.33 -28.83
CA SER A 135 -14.94 3.57 -28.06
C SER A 135 -14.70 4.22 -26.69
N PHE A 136 -13.55 3.97 -26.07
CA PHE A 136 -13.17 4.63 -24.81
C PHE A 136 -12.99 6.15 -24.97
N PHE A 137 -12.40 6.61 -26.07
CA PHE A 137 -12.23 8.04 -26.33
C PHE A 137 -13.54 8.73 -26.79
N THR A 138 -14.45 8.02 -27.45
CA THR A 138 -15.75 8.60 -27.84
C THR A 138 -16.75 8.65 -26.67
N ALA A 139 -16.69 7.70 -25.74
CA ALA A 139 -17.51 7.72 -24.52
C ALA A 139 -17.00 8.73 -23.48
N SER A 140 -15.68 8.87 -23.30
CA SER A 140 -15.11 9.83 -22.35
C SER A 140 -15.32 11.29 -22.77
N GLN A 141 -15.56 11.57 -24.06
CA GLN A 141 -15.93 12.94 -24.49
C GLN A 141 -17.40 13.30 -24.20
N ARG A 142 -18.30 12.34 -23.99
CA ARG A 142 -19.72 12.63 -23.68
C ARG A 142 -20.00 12.72 -22.17
N GLY A 143 -19.21 12.06 -21.32
CA GLY A 143 -19.47 11.98 -19.88
C GLY A 143 -18.89 13.11 -19.01
N TRP A 144 -17.92 13.88 -19.51
CA TRP A 144 -17.21 14.89 -18.70
C TRP A 144 -17.81 16.30 -18.75
N ARG A 145 -18.98 16.48 -19.37
CA ARG A 145 -19.69 17.77 -19.42
C ARG A 145 -20.76 17.97 -18.33
N SER A 146 -21.07 16.97 -17.51
CA SER A 146 -22.15 17.06 -16.51
C SER A 146 -21.71 16.95 -15.05
N ILE A 147 -20.41 17.00 -14.74
CA ILE A 147 -19.88 16.95 -13.36
C ILE A 147 -19.34 18.33 -12.90
N LEU A 148 -19.48 19.38 -13.71
CA LEU A 148 -19.05 20.74 -13.36
C LEU A 148 -20.13 21.80 -13.54
N LEU A 149 -21.35 21.53 -13.02
CA LEU A 149 -22.31 22.56 -12.59
C LEU A 149 -22.98 22.10 -11.30
#